data_AF-A0A176Y812-F1
#
_entry.id   AF-A0A176Y812-F1
#
_cell.length_a   1.000
_cell.length_b   1.000
_cell.length_c   1.000
_cell.angle_alpha   90.00
_cell.angle_beta   90.00
_cell.angle_gamma   90.00
#
_symmetry.space_group_name_H-M   'P 1'
#
loop_
_entity.id
_entity.type
_entity.pdbx_description
1 polymer ?
#
loop_
_entity_poly.entity_id
_entity_poly.type
_entity_poly.pdbx_seq_one_letter_code
_entity_poly.pdbx_strand_id
1 'polypeptide(L)'
;MAQPPKKRTAVLVVHGMGSQRALSTLRGVVNAVWLDKDGPPGRDDKRYWLHPEKRNGDVDLPVITTNEIPLTVDRRSADFHELYWAHLMSETRAVAVLLWLFELVRKGPRLKQGMKALWWGATIFLCLLIQSVVLLSLHAILQFLGNPPLIDSNKVEFAQSAPDFIRLWNHGYYEPEALLLAPFFVVFMVASYVLFFSAYRGALGIALAALIIAVLAGKFFYVGTNFEYEVHRELVMITVRFLPIGISLCVAAIAMGRWGAIAMLAAYLLSSAFFILYLDARYLILWENSGVWAKLKDIFVVHHGNIFAFEWKPNPFSYVWDQGWIFWSLNERYSAVIAVAIILIYLAVYALFLQPFLGDAARYFRPSPGNVLVRRRIRTHAVETLEALHKWGTYDRVIVVAHSLGTVVAYDMLRTYFSRVNKALPSPADLEPQFSSLDSFEPEKPSVETSNEFRSAGRQLIRSIAAQTVNSQDVSRHGRPTWLVTDFITLGSPLTHAHYLMCEGRTEAALVSDFRRRVAQREFPTCPPERQDDGGLLGFKNRDSGQIEFDHAALFAMTRWTNLYFPMKQLLWGDAIGGPLAGIFGRYVKDVAISTCEPPSELFFTHTAYWSCEMPGGREAPHIGKLREAMNLEDK
;
A
#
# COMPACT_ATOMS: atom_id res chain seq x y z
N MET A 1 22.04 -29.80 44.62
CA MET A 1 21.76 -29.81 43.17
C MET A 1 21.35 -28.40 42.76
N ALA A 2 22.07 -27.78 41.83
CA ALA A 2 21.61 -26.52 41.24
C ALA A 2 20.30 -26.80 40.49
N GLN A 3 19.26 -25.99 40.71
CA GLN A 3 18.04 -26.10 39.91
C GLN A 3 18.40 -25.91 38.43
N PRO A 4 17.87 -26.73 37.51
CA PRO A 4 18.09 -26.52 36.08
C PRO A 4 17.68 -25.10 35.71
N PRO A 5 18.41 -24.42 34.81
CA PRO A 5 18.13 -23.05 34.44
C PRO A 5 16.70 -22.93 33.92
N LYS A 6 15.94 -22.03 34.52
CA LYS A 6 14.53 -21.79 34.17
C LYS A 6 14.42 -21.38 32.70
N LYS A 7 13.77 -22.22 31.91
CA LYS A 7 13.55 -21.97 30.48
C LYS A 7 12.57 -20.81 30.27
N ARG A 8 12.67 -20.15 29.11
CA ARG A 8 11.87 -18.97 28.76
C ARG A 8 11.34 -19.06 27.34
N THR A 9 10.23 -18.38 27.09
CA THR A 9 9.70 -18.18 25.73
C THR A 9 10.07 -16.77 25.25
N ALA A 10 10.68 -16.65 24.07
CA ALA A 10 10.89 -15.35 23.44
C ALA A 10 9.70 -15.00 22.54
N VAL A 11 9.19 -13.77 22.66
CA VAL A 11 8.18 -13.20 21.76
C VAL A 11 8.83 -12.06 20.99
N LEU A 12 9.06 -12.25 19.70
CA LEU A 12 9.60 -11.22 18.83
C LEU A 12 8.46 -10.47 18.12
N VAL A 13 8.25 -9.22 18.49
CA VAL A 13 7.27 -8.33 17.85
C VAL A 13 7.95 -7.56 16.72
N VAL A 14 7.43 -7.72 15.51
CA VAL A 14 7.90 -7.04 14.29
C VAL A 14 6.80 -6.08 13.81
N HIS A 15 6.98 -4.79 14.05
CA HIS A 15 6.00 -3.79 13.62
C HIS A 15 6.26 -3.32 12.17
N GLY A 16 5.20 -2.78 11.54
CA GLY A 16 5.18 -2.39 10.13
C GLY A 16 4.95 -0.91 9.84
N MET A 17 4.73 -0.08 10.86
CA MET A 17 4.36 1.32 10.70
C MET A 17 5.53 2.27 11.00
N GLY A 18 5.78 3.19 10.08
CA GLY A 18 6.77 4.26 10.22
C GLY A 18 6.29 5.35 11.16
N SER A 19 7.23 6.00 11.85
CA SER A 19 7.01 7.05 12.88
C SER A 19 6.48 6.61 14.25
N GLN A 20 6.30 5.32 14.50
CA GLN A 20 5.97 4.85 15.84
C GLN A 20 7.16 5.01 16.80
N ARG A 21 6.85 5.44 18.03
CA ARG A 21 7.84 5.50 19.12
C ARG A 21 8.29 4.07 19.42
N ALA A 22 9.59 3.88 19.65
CA ALA A 22 10.12 2.59 20.07
C ALA A 22 9.33 2.07 21.30
N LEU A 23 9.09 0.76 21.33
CA LEU A 23 8.32 0.01 22.32
C LEU A 23 6.83 0.32 22.38
N SER A 24 6.27 1.24 21.59
CA SER A 24 4.83 1.54 21.67
C SER A 24 3.99 0.33 21.26
N THR A 25 4.38 -0.34 20.17
CA THR A 25 3.68 -1.52 19.67
C THR A 25 3.94 -2.72 20.57
N LEU A 26 5.19 -2.90 21.03
CA LEU A 26 5.53 -3.93 22.02
C LEU A 26 4.66 -3.81 23.28
N ARG A 27 4.56 -2.61 23.86
CA ARG A 27 3.74 -2.35 25.05
C ARG A 27 2.26 -2.60 24.80
N GLY A 28 1.74 -2.20 23.62
CA GLY A 28 0.36 -2.48 23.23
C GLY A 28 0.07 -3.99 23.19
N VAL A 29 0.95 -4.77 22.56
CA VAL A 29 0.83 -6.24 22.49
C VAL A 29 0.93 -6.88 23.87
N VAL A 30 1.92 -6.49 24.70
CA VAL A 30 2.05 -6.99 26.08
C VAL A 30 0.81 -6.63 26.89
N ASN A 31 0.31 -5.40 26.76
CA ASN A 31 -0.89 -4.95 27.46
C ASN A 31 -2.12 -5.79 27.08
N ALA A 32 -2.30 -6.06 25.80
CA ALA A 32 -3.41 -6.87 25.28
C ALA A 32 -3.32 -8.34 25.71
N VAL A 33 -2.14 -8.95 25.61
CA VAL A 33 -2.00 -10.40 25.71
C VAL A 33 -1.70 -10.86 27.13
N TRP A 34 -0.94 -10.05 27.89
CA TRP A 34 -0.48 -10.43 29.22
C TRP A 34 -1.29 -9.81 30.36
N LEU A 35 -1.63 -8.52 30.30
CA LEU A 35 -2.29 -7.88 31.44
C LEU A 35 -3.78 -8.20 31.53
N ASP A 36 -4.26 -8.41 32.76
CA ASP A 36 -5.67 -8.73 33.04
C ASP A 36 -6.51 -7.49 33.37
N LYS A 37 -5.89 -6.37 33.78
CA LYS A 37 -6.59 -5.13 34.17
C LYS A 37 -5.82 -3.87 33.78
N ASP A 38 -6.55 -2.76 33.74
CA ASP A 38 -5.98 -1.42 33.62
C ASP A 38 -5.57 -0.89 35.01
N GLY A 39 -4.36 -0.33 35.13
CA GLY A 39 -3.81 0.19 36.38
C GLY A 39 -2.70 -0.67 37.01
N PRO A 40 -2.16 -0.25 38.18
CA PRO A 40 -1.06 -0.96 38.83
C PRO A 40 -1.49 -2.37 39.27
N PRO A 41 -0.78 -3.42 38.84
CA PRO A 41 -1.05 -4.78 39.25
C PRO A 41 -0.72 -5.00 40.73
N GLY A 42 -1.58 -5.75 41.42
CA GLY A 42 -1.37 -6.24 42.77
C GLY A 42 -0.29 -7.33 42.83
N ARG A 43 -0.11 -7.93 44.01
CA ARG A 43 0.97 -8.90 44.25
C ARG A 43 0.80 -10.21 43.47
N ASP A 44 -0.42 -10.68 43.30
CA ASP A 44 -0.72 -11.96 42.64
C ASP A 44 -1.17 -11.80 41.18
N ASP A 45 -1.19 -10.55 40.69
CA ASP A 45 -1.59 -10.24 39.32
C ASP A 45 -0.45 -10.44 38.32
N LYS A 46 -0.82 -10.57 37.04
CA LYS A 46 0.12 -10.55 35.92
C LYS A 46 0.85 -9.20 35.84
N ARG A 47 2.18 -9.28 35.79
CA ARG A 47 3.13 -8.17 35.86
C ARG A 47 4.20 -8.31 34.79
N TYR A 48 4.80 -7.18 34.42
CA TYR A 48 5.98 -7.18 33.58
C TYR A 48 6.97 -6.11 34.09
N TRP A 49 8.24 -6.26 33.74
CA TRP A 49 9.26 -5.25 33.97
C TRP A 49 10.07 -5.03 32.69
N LEU A 50 10.46 -3.79 32.48
CA LEU A 50 11.33 -3.38 31.39
C LEU A 50 12.76 -3.35 31.91
N HIS A 51 13.67 -4.06 31.27
CA HIS A 51 15.09 -3.98 31.59
C HIS A 51 15.93 -3.99 30.32
N PRO A 52 17.12 -3.36 30.34
CA PRO A 52 18.10 -3.60 29.29
C PRO A 52 18.56 -5.05 29.36
N GLU A 53 18.72 -5.69 28.21
CA GLU A 53 19.37 -7.00 28.14
C GLU A 53 20.78 -6.85 27.53
N LYS A 54 21.78 -7.45 28.20
CA LYS A 54 23.19 -7.33 27.80
C LYS A 54 23.53 -8.39 26.75
N ARG A 55 24.07 -7.96 25.61
CA ARG A 55 24.56 -8.84 24.54
C ARG A 55 26.07 -8.68 24.41
N ASN A 56 26.86 -9.73 24.67
CA ASN A 56 28.31 -9.77 24.39
C ASN A 56 29.10 -8.50 24.80
N GLY A 57 28.71 -7.83 25.90
CA GLY A 57 29.37 -6.60 26.38
C GLY A 57 28.70 -5.28 26.01
N ASP A 58 27.84 -5.24 24.98
CA ASP A 58 27.04 -4.07 24.62
C ASP A 58 25.60 -4.18 25.14
N VAL A 59 25.11 -3.08 25.73
CA VAL A 59 23.74 -2.92 26.22
C VAL A 59 22.97 -2.19 25.14
N ASP A 60 22.04 -2.81 24.41
CA ASP A 60 21.34 -2.03 23.37
C ASP A 60 19.89 -2.38 23.04
N LEU A 61 19.25 -3.41 23.64
CA LEU A 61 17.82 -3.65 23.40
C LEU A 61 17.01 -3.73 24.69
N PRO A 62 15.98 -2.87 24.85
CA PRO A 62 15.02 -2.98 25.94
C PRO A 62 14.13 -4.21 25.77
N VAL A 63 14.07 -5.03 26.82
CA VAL A 63 13.26 -6.26 26.86
C VAL A 63 12.19 -6.14 27.93
N ILE A 64 10.98 -6.59 27.59
CA ILE A 64 9.87 -6.67 28.54
C ILE A 64 9.71 -8.12 28.98
N THR A 65 10.01 -8.42 30.25
CA THR A 65 9.84 -9.76 30.80
C THR A 65 8.59 -9.85 31.67
N THR A 66 7.82 -10.91 31.51
CA THR A 66 6.66 -11.22 32.34
C THR A 66 7.03 -11.93 33.64
N ASN A 67 6.16 -11.91 34.65
CA ASN A 67 6.19 -12.93 35.69
C ASN A 67 5.87 -14.33 35.12
N GLU A 68 5.95 -15.34 35.99
CA GLU A 68 5.71 -16.74 35.62
C GLU A 68 4.36 -16.91 34.93
N ILE A 69 4.34 -17.63 33.81
CA ILE A 69 3.14 -17.97 33.07
C ILE A 69 2.40 -19.07 33.83
N PRO A 70 1.20 -18.78 34.38
CA PRO A 70 0.40 -19.79 35.06
C PRO A 70 0.15 -20.98 34.12
N LEU A 71 -0.01 -22.18 34.68
CA LEU A 71 -0.34 -23.41 33.94
C LEU A 71 0.78 -23.96 33.03
N THR A 72 1.94 -23.30 32.94
CA THR A 72 3.13 -23.89 32.31
C THR A 72 3.80 -24.89 33.25
N VAL A 73 4.24 -26.04 32.72
CA VAL A 73 4.85 -27.14 33.50
C VAL A 73 6.12 -26.68 34.22
N ASP A 74 6.90 -25.80 33.59
CA ASP A 74 8.19 -25.28 34.06
C ASP A 74 8.09 -23.88 34.72
N ARG A 75 6.87 -23.36 34.89
CA ARG A 75 6.58 -22.01 35.41
C ARG A 75 7.34 -20.90 34.68
N ARG A 76 7.65 -21.09 33.39
CA ARG A 76 8.48 -20.18 32.59
C ARG A 76 7.95 -18.76 32.51
N SER A 77 8.83 -17.82 32.19
CA SER A 77 8.45 -16.45 31.81
C SER A 77 8.52 -16.24 30.29
N ALA A 78 7.85 -15.21 29.80
CA ALA A 78 8.00 -14.72 28.44
C ALA A 78 8.83 -13.43 28.40
N ASP A 79 9.78 -13.37 27.48
CA ASP A 79 10.58 -12.19 27.18
C ASP A 79 10.12 -11.62 25.84
N PHE A 80 9.64 -10.38 25.85
CA PHE A 80 9.14 -9.67 24.69
C PHE A 80 10.23 -8.77 24.13
N HIS A 81 10.57 -9.02 22.86
CA HIS A 81 11.58 -8.33 22.07
C HIS A 81 10.91 -7.55 20.95
N GLU A 82 11.45 -6.38 20.59
CA GLU A 82 10.97 -5.60 19.44
C GLU A 82 12.05 -5.55 18.36
N LEU A 83 11.68 -5.92 17.13
CA LEU A 83 12.51 -5.65 15.96
C LEU A 83 12.21 -4.23 15.45
N TYR A 84 12.93 -3.25 15.99
CA TYR A 84 12.73 -1.83 15.64
C TYR A 84 13.58 -1.40 14.46
N TRP A 85 12.96 -1.10 13.32
CA TRP A 85 13.65 -0.67 12.09
C TRP A 85 13.19 0.68 11.53
N ALA A 86 12.21 1.33 12.16
CA ALA A 86 11.64 2.58 11.64
C ALA A 86 12.69 3.70 11.47
N HIS A 87 13.73 3.73 12.30
CA HIS A 87 14.84 4.69 12.16
C HIS A 87 15.57 4.57 10.82
N LEU A 88 15.67 3.36 10.25
CA LEU A 88 16.27 3.12 8.93
C LEU A 88 15.39 3.65 7.79
N MET A 89 14.10 3.85 8.05
CA MET A 89 13.10 4.34 7.10
C MET A 89 12.76 5.83 7.28
N SER A 90 13.33 6.50 8.30
CA SER A 90 13.22 7.95 8.46
C SER A 90 13.67 8.67 7.17
N GLU A 91 12.98 9.77 6.83
CA GLU A 91 13.07 10.50 5.54
C GLU A 91 12.18 10.03 4.37
N THR A 92 10.95 9.57 4.63
CA THR A 92 9.96 9.40 3.54
C THR A 92 9.53 10.76 2.97
N ARG A 93 10.25 11.27 1.96
CA ARG A 93 9.87 12.48 1.22
C ARG A 93 8.48 12.28 0.60
N ALA A 94 7.60 13.29 0.66
CA ALA A 94 6.27 13.26 0.04
C ALA A 94 6.30 12.80 -1.43
N VAL A 95 7.36 13.21 -2.14
CA VAL A 95 7.65 12.80 -3.52
C VAL A 95 7.76 11.27 -3.67
N ALA A 96 8.37 10.56 -2.72
CA ALA A 96 8.52 9.10 -2.80
C ALA A 96 7.17 8.38 -2.72
N VAL A 97 6.26 8.87 -1.86
CA VAL A 97 4.89 8.35 -1.75
C VAL A 97 4.11 8.63 -3.03
N LEU A 98 4.21 9.86 -3.55
CA LEU A 98 3.56 10.25 -4.81
C LEU A 98 4.03 9.40 -6.00
N LEU A 99 5.34 9.17 -6.13
CA LEU A 99 5.92 8.32 -7.18
C LEU A 99 5.45 6.86 -7.06
N TRP A 100 5.33 6.35 -5.84
CA TRP A 100 4.79 5.01 -5.61
C TRP A 100 3.30 4.92 -5.96
N LEU A 101 2.50 5.95 -5.66
CA LEU A 101 1.10 6.03 -6.11
C LEU A 101 1.01 6.02 -7.65
N PHE A 102 1.87 6.77 -8.36
CA PHE A 102 1.92 6.70 -9.83
C PHE A 102 2.26 5.29 -10.34
N GLU A 103 3.21 4.60 -9.71
CA GLU A 103 3.53 3.21 -10.02
C GLU A 103 2.35 2.26 -9.76
N LEU A 104 1.58 2.50 -8.69
CA LEU A 104 0.36 1.76 -8.36
C LEU A 104 -0.71 1.92 -9.44
N VAL A 105 -0.93 3.14 -9.92
CA VAL A 105 -1.87 3.42 -11.02
C VAL A 105 -1.38 2.76 -12.31
N ARG A 106 -0.08 2.83 -12.59
CA ARG A 106 0.51 2.23 -13.80
C ARG A 106 0.28 0.71 -13.87
N LYS A 107 0.32 0.02 -12.73
CA LYS A 107 0.04 -1.42 -12.63
C LYS A 107 -1.45 -1.76 -12.86
N GLY A 108 -2.37 -0.82 -12.71
CA GLY A 108 -3.81 -0.99 -12.98
C GLY A 108 -4.63 -1.58 -11.81
N PRO A 109 -5.97 -1.65 -11.94
CA PRO A 109 -6.92 -2.09 -10.91
C PRO A 109 -6.94 -3.62 -10.73
N ARG A 110 -5.79 -4.21 -10.41
CA ARG A 110 -5.57 -5.67 -10.32
C ARG A 110 -5.58 -6.20 -8.88
N LEU A 111 -5.99 -5.36 -7.94
CA LEU A 111 -6.09 -5.71 -6.52
C LEU A 111 -7.43 -6.42 -6.26
N LYS A 112 -7.57 -7.07 -5.09
CA LYS A 112 -8.84 -7.71 -4.67
C LYS A 112 -9.99 -6.68 -4.68
N GLN A 113 -11.23 -7.15 -4.83
CA GLN A 113 -12.40 -6.30 -5.10
C GLN A 113 -12.57 -5.10 -4.15
N GLY A 114 -12.37 -5.26 -2.84
CA GLY A 114 -12.44 -4.15 -1.89
C GLY A 114 -11.38 -3.07 -2.10
N MET A 115 -10.17 -3.47 -2.52
CA MET A 115 -9.06 -2.58 -2.81
C MET A 115 -9.18 -1.92 -4.20
N LYS A 116 -9.98 -2.47 -5.12
CA LYS A 116 -10.25 -1.84 -6.43
C LYS A 116 -10.93 -0.48 -6.26
N ALA A 117 -11.85 -0.36 -5.30
CA ALA A 117 -12.52 0.91 -5.01
C ALA A 117 -11.53 1.96 -4.48
N LEU A 118 -10.66 1.57 -3.54
CA LEU A 118 -9.62 2.46 -3.02
C LEU A 118 -8.63 2.86 -4.12
N TRP A 119 -8.26 1.92 -4.99
CA TRP A 119 -7.40 2.17 -6.14
C TRP A 119 -8.03 3.18 -7.10
N TRP A 120 -9.32 3.05 -7.44
CA TRP A 120 -10.01 4.02 -8.31
C TRP A 120 -10.14 5.38 -7.63
N GLY A 121 -10.49 5.42 -6.35
CA GLY A 121 -10.55 6.66 -5.56
C GLY A 121 -9.21 7.38 -5.53
N ALA A 122 -8.12 6.66 -5.24
CA ALA A 122 -6.76 7.21 -5.26
C ALA A 122 -6.35 7.67 -6.67
N THR A 123 -6.71 6.92 -7.71
CA THR A 123 -6.39 7.27 -9.11
C THR A 123 -7.11 8.52 -9.56
N ILE A 124 -8.42 8.64 -9.29
CA ILE A 124 -9.22 9.82 -9.61
C ILE A 124 -8.68 11.02 -8.85
N PHE A 125 -8.43 10.88 -7.54
CA PHE A 125 -7.84 11.94 -6.73
C PHE A 125 -6.49 12.41 -7.29
N LEU A 126 -5.65 11.48 -7.74
CA LEU A 126 -4.36 11.78 -8.34
C LEU A 126 -4.49 12.49 -9.70
N CYS A 127 -5.49 12.14 -10.50
CA CYS A 127 -5.81 12.84 -11.74
C CYS A 127 -6.27 14.28 -11.46
N LEU A 128 -7.15 14.48 -10.47
CA LEU A 128 -7.57 15.80 -10.04
C LEU A 128 -6.40 16.63 -9.49
N LEU A 129 -5.47 16.00 -8.75
CA LEU A 129 -4.26 16.67 -8.27
C LEU A 129 -3.35 17.11 -9.43
N ILE A 130 -3.13 16.25 -10.43
CA ILE A 130 -2.37 16.61 -11.64
C ILE A 130 -3.05 17.79 -12.35
N GLN A 131 -4.37 17.71 -12.55
CA GLN A 131 -5.14 18.78 -13.20
C GLN A 131 -5.04 20.10 -12.43
N SER A 132 -5.08 20.04 -11.09
CA SER A 132 -4.90 21.20 -10.20
C SER A 132 -3.54 21.85 -10.36
N VAL A 133 -2.47 21.04 -10.33
CA VAL A 133 -1.10 21.54 -10.47
C VAL A 133 -0.87 22.13 -11.86
N VAL A 134 -1.36 21.47 -12.92
CA VAL A 134 -1.24 21.97 -14.29
C VAL A 134 -1.98 23.29 -14.46
N LEU A 135 -3.23 23.38 -14.00
CA LEU A 135 -4.03 24.61 -14.09
C LEU A 135 -3.35 25.78 -13.38
N LEU A 136 -2.96 25.59 -12.12
CA LEU A 136 -2.30 26.65 -11.34
C LEU A 136 -0.93 27.02 -11.89
N SER A 137 -0.19 26.05 -12.46
CA SER A 137 1.09 26.33 -13.12
C SER A 137 0.88 27.20 -14.36
N LEU A 138 -0.15 26.91 -15.18
CA LEU A 138 -0.48 27.74 -16.34
C LEU A 138 -0.92 29.15 -15.92
N HIS A 139 -1.74 29.28 -14.87
CA HIS A 139 -2.11 30.59 -14.30
C HIS A 139 -0.89 31.35 -13.78
N ALA A 140 0.03 30.68 -13.08
CA ALA A 140 1.26 31.30 -12.59
C ALA A 140 2.19 31.74 -13.73
N ILE A 141 2.29 30.96 -14.80
CA ILE A 141 3.05 31.32 -16.02
C ILE A 141 2.43 32.56 -16.66
N LEU A 142 1.10 32.61 -16.82
CA LEU A 142 0.41 33.79 -17.36
C LEU A 142 0.70 35.03 -16.51
N GLN A 143 0.58 34.92 -15.18
CA GLN A 143 0.89 36.00 -14.23
C GLN A 143 2.34 36.47 -14.32
N PHE A 144 3.28 35.53 -14.38
CA PHE A 144 4.71 35.83 -14.51
C PHE A 144 5.03 36.57 -15.82
N LEU A 145 4.31 36.25 -16.89
CA LEU A 145 4.42 36.90 -18.20
C LEU A 145 3.69 38.26 -18.24
N GLY A 146 3.25 38.80 -17.11
CA GLY A 146 2.58 40.10 -17.01
C GLY A 146 1.11 40.10 -17.41
N ASN A 147 0.52 38.92 -17.65
CA ASN A 147 -0.87 38.78 -18.03
C ASN A 147 -1.72 38.25 -16.85
N PRO A 148 -2.81 38.92 -16.45
CA PRO A 148 -3.66 38.38 -15.39
C PRO A 148 -4.24 37.02 -15.82
N PRO A 149 -4.47 36.08 -14.88
CA PRO A 149 -5.12 34.83 -15.20
C PRO A 149 -6.50 35.15 -15.77
N LEU A 150 -6.85 34.48 -16.88
CA LEU A 150 -8.15 34.63 -17.53
C LEU A 150 -9.22 34.21 -16.51
N ILE A 151 -9.85 35.12 -15.79
CA ILE A 151 -10.89 34.79 -14.81
C ILE A 151 -12.03 35.76 -15.08
N ASP A 152 -13.09 35.27 -15.72
CA ASP A 152 -14.13 36.13 -16.29
C ASP A 152 -15.31 36.37 -15.31
N SER A 153 -15.89 37.57 -15.36
CA SER A 153 -17.16 37.97 -14.72
C SER A 153 -18.28 38.36 -15.71
N ASN A 154 -18.23 37.88 -16.96
CA ASN A 154 -19.18 38.02 -18.09
C ASN A 154 -18.70 38.92 -19.25
N LYS A 155 -17.42 39.29 -19.29
CA LYS A 155 -16.76 39.93 -20.42
C LYS A 155 -15.30 39.53 -20.41
N VAL A 156 -14.81 39.04 -21.55
CA VAL A 156 -13.37 38.97 -21.83
C VAL A 156 -12.83 40.41 -21.86
N GLU A 157 -12.58 41.00 -20.70
CA GLU A 157 -11.89 42.28 -20.56
C GLU A 157 -10.39 41.98 -20.62
N PHE A 158 -9.88 41.92 -21.85
CA PHE A 158 -8.48 42.22 -22.08
C PHE A 158 -8.25 43.64 -21.60
N ALA A 159 -7.31 43.81 -20.67
CA ALA A 159 -6.76 45.10 -20.27
C ALA A 159 -7.81 46.22 -20.23
N GLN A 160 -8.47 46.43 -19.09
CA GLN A 160 -8.96 47.77 -18.81
C GLN A 160 -7.74 48.71 -18.82
N SER A 161 -7.48 49.29 -20.00
CA SER A 161 -6.60 50.41 -20.26
C SER A 161 -5.29 50.42 -19.45
N ALA A 162 -4.37 49.49 -19.73
CA ALA A 162 -2.95 49.74 -19.51
C ALA A 162 -2.31 49.97 -20.90
N PRO A 163 -1.73 51.15 -21.17
CA PRO A 163 -1.28 51.57 -22.51
C PRO A 163 0.02 50.91 -22.99
N ASP A 164 0.45 49.79 -22.41
CA ASP A 164 1.78 49.24 -22.66
C ASP A 164 1.71 47.95 -23.51
N PHE A 165 1.56 48.16 -24.82
CA PHE A 165 1.93 47.15 -25.81
C PHE A 165 3.45 46.93 -25.73
N ILE A 166 3.90 45.69 -25.53
CA ILE A 166 5.30 45.34 -25.83
C ILE A 166 5.42 45.27 -27.37
N ARG A 167 6.09 46.26 -27.97
CA ARG A 167 6.36 46.29 -29.41
C ARG A 167 7.63 45.51 -29.73
N LEU A 168 7.47 44.29 -30.24
CA LEU A 168 8.52 43.61 -30.99
C LEU A 168 8.25 43.81 -32.49
N TRP A 169 9.09 44.61 -33.14
CA TRP A 169 9.14 44.82 -34.61
C TRP A 169 7.78 45.06 -35.30
N ASN A 170 7.32 46.32 -35.31
CA ASN A 170 6.23 46.86 -36.16
C ASN A 170 4.84 46.19 -36.13
N HIS A 171 4.57 45.18 -35.28
CA HIS A 171 3.22 44.66 -35.04
C HIS A 171 2.86 44.76 -33.55
N GLY A 172 1.65 45.26 -33.26
CA GLY A 172 1.11 45.27 -31.91
C GLY A 172 0.58 43.89 -31.57
N TYR A 173 1.19 43.22 -30.59
CA TYR A 173 0.75 41.91 -30.13
C TYR A 173 -0.21 42.04 -28.95
N TYR A 174 -1.35 41.35 -29.00
CA TYR A 174 -2.05 40.90 -27.80
C TYR A 174 -1.33 39.62 -27.33
N GLU A 175 -0.26 39.76 -26.56
CA GLU A 175 0.67 38.66 -26.21
C GLU A 175 0.14 37.50 -25.31
N PRO A 176 -0.95 37.57 -24.53
CA PRO A 176 -1.28 36.47 -23.61
C PRO A 176 -1.59 35.13 -24.30
N GLU A 177 -2.23 35.17 -25.47
CA GLU A 177 -2.72 33.96 -26.16
C GLU A 177 -1.65 33.31 -27.05
N ALA A 178 -0.80 34.11 -27.68
CA ALA A 178 0.33 33.62 -28.48
C ALA A 178 1.38 32.89 -27.62
N LEU A 179 1.54 33.31 -26.36
CA LEU A 179 2.45 32.67 -25.40
C LEU A 179 1.92 31.32 -24.89
N LEU A 180 0.60 31.14 -24.79
CA LEU A 180 -0.01 29.82 -24.53
C LEU A 180 0.25 28.83 -25.67
N LEU A 181 0.62 29.32 -26.85
CA LEU A 181 0.97 28.50 -28.01
C LEU A 181 2.47 28.13 -28.10
N ALA A 182 3.32 28.77 -27.28
CA ALA A 182 4.75 28.48 -27.23
C ALA A 182 5.09 26.99 -26.95
N PRO A 183 4.33 26.24 -26.13
CA PRO A 183 4.52 24.79 -25.99
C PRO A 183 4.37 24.05 -27.32
N PHE A 184 3.45 24.45 -28.21
CA PHE A 184 3.29 23.83 -29.52
C PHE A 184 4.48 24.13 -30.45
N PHE A 185 5.10 25.31 -30.33
CA PHE A 185 6.35 25.60 -31.04
C PHE A 185 7.50 24.71 -30.55
N VAL A 186 7.64 24.52 -29.24
CA VAL A 186 8.65 23.61 -28.67
C VAL A 186 8.38 22.17 -29.12
N VAL A 187 7.13 21.71 -29.09
CA VAL A 187 6.74 20.38 -29.57
C VAL A 187 7.03 20.24 -31.07
N PHE A 188 6.73 21.25 -31.88
CA PHE A 188 7.07 21.28 -33.29
C PHE A 188 8.57 21.13 -33.51
N MET A 189 9.39 21.89 -32.75
CA MET A 189 10.84 21.83 -32.83
C MET A 189 11.38 20.45 -32.45
N VAL A 190 10.95 19.90 -31.31
CA VAL A 190 11.35 18.57 -30.84
C VAL A 190 10.92 17.47 -31.81
N ALA A 191 9.67 17.51 -32.28
CA ALA A 191 9.15 16.53 -33.23
C ALA A 191 9.88 16.60 -34.58
N SER A 192 10.25 17.80 -35.03
CA SER A 192 11.07 17.99 -36.24
C SER A 192 12.48 17.41 -36.08
N TYR A 193 13.12 17.56 -34.91
CA TYR A 193 14.40 16.91 -34.62
C TYR A 193 14.26 15.38 -34.59
N VAL A 194 13.24 14.85 -33.91
CA VAL A 194 13.00 13.41 -33.86
C VAL A 194 12.73 12.85 -35.26
N LEU A 195 11.94 13.55 -36.08
CA LEU A 195 11.70 13.20 -37.48
C LEU A 195 13.02 13.12 -38.25
N PHE A 196 13.86 14.14 -38.16
CA PHE A 196 15.15 14.19 -38.85
C PHE A 196 16.06 13.01 -38.47
N PHE A 197 16.28 12.79 -37.17
CA PHE A 197 17.15 11.71 -36.69
C PHE A 197 16.58 10.31 -36.93
N SER A 198 15.27 10.13 -36.84
CA SER A 198 14.61 8.83 -37.08
C SER A 198 14.56 8.47 -38.56
N ALA A 199 14.34 9.45 -39.44
CA ALA A 199 14.45 9.27 -40.89
C ALA A 199 15.88 8.91 -41.30
N TYR A 200 16.89 9.59 -40.74
CA TYR A 200 18.30 9.30 -40.99
C TYR A 200 18.71 7.89 -40.54
N ARG A 201 18.16 7.39 -39.43
CA ARG A 201 18.42 6.02 -38.93
C ARG A 201 17.52 4.93 -39.54
N GLY A 202 16.68 5.25 -40.52
CA GLY A 202 15.78 4.28 -41.17
C GLY A 202 14.61 3.78 -40.29
N ALA A 203 14.32 4.45 -39.18
CA ALA A 203 13.24 4.08 -38.25
C ALA A 203 11.89 4.68 -38.68
N LEU A 204 11.33 4.17 -39.79
CA LEU A 204 10.18 4.76 -40.48
C LEU A 204 8.92 4.91 -39.62
N GLY A 205 8.65 3.99 -38.69
CA GLY A 205 7.48 4.09 -37.80
C GLY A 205 7.55 5.28 -36.82
N ILE A 206 8.74 5.58 -36.32
CA ILE A 206 8.98 6.74 -35.44
C ILE A 206 8.97 8.03 -36.27
N ALA A 207 9.54 7.99 -37.47
CA ALA A 207 9.54 9.12 -38.39
C ALA A 207 8.11 9.53 -38.77
N LEU A 208 7.24 8.57 -39.11
CA LEU A 208 5.84 8.87 -39.46
C LEU A 208 5.09 9.51 -38.29
N ALA A 209 5.25 8.98 -37.07
CA ALA A 209 4.62 9.54 -35.88
C ALA A 209 5.14 10.95 -35.57
N ALA A 210 6.46 11.18 -35.69
CA ALA A 210 7.08 12.47 -35.48
C ALA A 210 6.64 13.51 -36.53
N LEU A 211 6.47 13.10 -37.79
CA LEU A 211 5.94 13.97 -38.85
C LEU A 211 4.51 14.42 -38.55
N ILE A 212 3.63 13.51 -38.14
CA ILE A 212 2.25 13.85 -37.80
C ILE A 212 2.22 14.86 -36.65
N ILE A 213 3.02 14.63 -35.59
CA ILE A 213 3.11 15.54 -34.44
C ILE A 213 3.67 16.90 -34.86
N ALA A 214 4.72 16.94 -35.67
CA ALA A 214 5.31 18.19 -36.16
C ALA A 214 4.32 18.99 -37.01
N VAL A 215 3.62 18.35 -37.95
CA VAL A 215 2.62 19.04 -38.79
C VAL A 215 1.47 19.59 -37.94
N LEU A 216 0.95 18.80 -36.98
CA LEU A 216 -0.14 19.24 -36.11
C LEU A 216 0.29 20.39 -35.20
N ALA A 217 1.43 20.25 -34.50
CA ALA A 217 1.94 21.28 -33.59
C ALA A 217 2.35 22.56 -34.33
N GLY A 218 2.98 22.43 -35.50
CA GLY A 218 3.35 23.53 -36.37
C GLY A 218 2.13 24.27 -36.93
N LYS A 219 1.08 23.55 -37.35
CA LYS A 219 -0.20 24.17 -37.75
C LYS A 219 -0.89 24.89 -36.61
N PHE A 220 -0.94 24.30 -35.42
CA PHE A 220 -1.54 24.94 -34.23
C PHE A 220 -0.81 26.24 -33.86
N PHE A 221 0.53 26.21 -33.87
CA PHE A 221 1.34 27.40 -33.61
C PHE A 221 1.15 28.47 -34.69
N TYR A 222 1.31 28.11 -35.98
CA TYR A 222 1.17 29.05 -37.11
C TYR A 222 -0.19 29.73 -37.13
N VAL A 223 -1.27 28.95 -37.00
CA VAL A 223 -2.64 29.47 -37.05
C VAL A 223 -2.95 30.37 -35.85
N GLY A 224 -2.43 30.07 -34.66
CA GLY A 224 -2.65 30.92 -33.50
C GLY A 224 -1.76 32.16 -33.42
N THR A 225 -0.68 32.23 -34.21
CA THR A 225 0.12 33.47 -34.37
C THR A 225 -0.39 34.41 -35.48
N ASN A 226 -1.23 33.93 -36.39
CA ASN A 226 -1.70 34.70 -37.55
C ASN A 226 -3.10 35.29 -37.24
N PHE A 227 -3.18 36.59 -36.95
CA PHE A 227 -4.39 37.26 -36.46
C PHE A 227 -5.30 37.77 -37.61
N GLU A 228 -6.18 36.92 -38.14
CA GLU A 228 -7.42 37.38 -38.79
C GLU A 228 -8.61 37.12 -37.84
N TYR A 229 -9.43 38.13 -37.56
CA TYR A 229 -10.27 38.18 -36.34
C TYR A 229 -11.43 37.17 -36.28
N GLU A 230 -11.91 36.64 -37.42
CA GLU A 230 -13.15 35.84 -37.46
C GLU A 230 -12.94 34.32 -37.44
N VAL A 231 -11.90 33.80 -38.12
CA VAL A 231 -11.63 32.34 -38.16
C VAL A 231 -10.84 31.87 -36.92
N HIS A 232 -10.14 32.77 -36.25
CA HIS A 232 -9.11 32.44 -35.25
C HIS A 232 -9.62 32.48 -33.79
N ARG A 233 -10.78 33.09 -33.53
CA ARG A 233 -11.41 33.11 -32.20
C ARG A 233 -11.71 31.70 -31.69
N GLU A 234 -12.18 30.81 -32.56
CA GLU A 234 -12.51 29.43 -32.19
C GLU A 234 -11.28 28.64 -31.71
N LEU A 235 -10.12 28.81 -32.35
CA LEU A 235 -8.88 28.13 -31.96
C LEU A 235 -8.34 28.60 -30.61
N VAL A 236 -8.42 29.90 -30.34
CA VAL A 236 -8.09 30.48 -29.04
C VAL A 236 -9.02 29.93 -27.96
N MET A 237 -10.34 29.92 -28.22
CA MET A 237 -11.33 29.36 -27.29
C MET A 237 -11.05 27.88 -27.00
N ILE A 238 -10.74 27.08 -28.02
CA ILE A 238 -10.36 25.67 -27.85
C ILE A 238 -9.10 25.54 -26.99
N THR A 239 -8.08 26.36 -27.24
CA THR A 239 -6.82 26.31 -26.50
C THR A 239 -7.03 26.67 -25.02
N VAL A 240 -7.73 27.78 -24.73
CA VAL A 240 -8.04 28.22 -23.36
C VAL A 240 -8.86 27.17 -22.60
N ARG A 241 -9.78 26.49 -23.28
CA ARG A 241 -10.67 25.47 -22.69
C ARG A 241 -9.98 24.13 -22.47
N PHE A 242 -9.15 23.68 -23.41
CA PHE A 242 -8.67 22.30 -23.44
C PHE A 242 -7.16 22.12 -23.22
N LEU A 243 -6.35 23.20 -23.23
CA LEU A 243 -4.91 23.09 -22.97
C LEU A 243 -4.58 22.46 -21.59
N PRO A 244 -5.26 22.84 -20.47
CA PRO A 244 -4.98 22.22 -19.17
C PRO A 244 -5.21 20.70 -19.16
N ILE A 245 -6.31 20.23 -19.75
CA ILE A 245 -6.59 18.79 -19.84
C ILE A 245 -5.66 18.08 -20.84
N GLY A 246 -5.28 18.73 -21.94
CA GLY A 246 -4.31 18.20 -22.89
C GLY A 246 -2.96 17.92 -22.23
N ILE A 247 -2.43 18.89 -21.49
CA ILE A 247 -1.18 18.73 -20.72
C ILE A 247 -1.35 17.66 -19.64
N SER A 248 -2.46 17.67 -18.91
CA SER A 248 -2.72 16.71 -17.84
C SER A 248 -2.86 15.27 -18.35
N LEU A 249 -3.45 15.07 -19.54
CA LEU A 249 -3.50 13.77 -20.22
C LEU A 249 -2.11 13.29 -20.63
N CYS A 250 -1.25 14.17 -21.14
CA CYS A 250 0.14 13.83 -21.44
C CYS A 250 0.90 13.42 -20.17
N VAL A 251 0.79 14.22 -19.09
CA VAL A 251 1.40 13.91 -17.80
C VAL A 251 0.87 12.58 -17.26
N ALA A 252 -0.44 12.35 -17.29
CA ALA A 252 -1.05 11.10 -16.84
C ALA A 252 -0.62 9.90 -17.68
N ALA A 253 -0.54 10.03 -19.01
CA ALA A 253 -0.08 8.96 -19.88
C ALA A 253 1.39 8.57 -19.62
N ILE A 254 2.26 9.56 -19.39
CA ILE A 254 3.69 9.34 -19.09
C ILE A 254 3.87 8.79 -17.67
N ALA A 255 3.27 9.44 -16.68
CA ALA A 255 3.47 9.12 -15.27
C ALA A 255 2.67 7.89 -14.82
N MET A 256 1.46 7.67 -15.33
CA MET A 256 0.53 6.65 -14.84
C MET A 256 0.13 5.63 -15.92
N GLY A 257 0.66 5.75 -17.15
CA GLY A 257 0.41 4.79 -18.23
C GLY A 257 -1.03 4.83 -18.75
N ARG A 258 -1.43 3.74 -19.44
CA ARG A 258 -2.76 3.64 -20.09
C ARG A 258 -3.92 3.82 -19.12
N TRP A 259 -3.81 3.25 -17.92
CA TRP A 259 -4.85 3.35 -16.89
C TRP A 259 -5.00 4.78 -16.38
N GLY A 260 -3.89 5.48 -16.15
CA GLY A 260 -3.93 6.89 -15.77
C GLY A 260 -4.52 7.78 -16.85
N ALA A 261 -4.20 7.56 -18.13
CA ALA A 261 -4.79 8.31 -19.23
C ALA A 261 -6.31 8.11 -19.33
N ILE A 262 -6.79 6.87 -19.23
CA ILE A 262 -8.22 6.55 -19.23
C ILE A 262 -8.90 7.19 -18.01
N ALA A 263 -8.30 7.07 -16.83
CA ALA A 263 -8.84 7.63 -15.60
C ALA A 263 -8.88 9.17 -15.63
N MET A 264 -7.86 9.82 -16.20
CA MET A 264 -7.82 11.27 -16.38
C MET A 264 -8.95 11.74 -17.29
N LEU A 265 -9.15 11.09 -18.44
CA LEU A 265 -10.24 11.41 -19.37
C LEU A 265 -11.61 11.22 -18.70
N ALA A 266 -11.81 10.10 -18.01
CA ALA A 266 -13.04 9.81 -17.29
C ALA A 266 -13.30 10.81 -16.15
N ALA A 267 -12.27 11.13 -15.35
CA ALA A 267 -12.37 12.09 -14.26
C ALA A 267 -12.72 13.48 -14.78
N TYR A 268 -12.07 13.93 -15.86
CA TYR A 268 -12.39 15.20 -16.51
C TYR A 268 -13.84 15.23 -17.00
N LEU A 269 -14.25 14.26 -17.82
CA LEU A 269 -15.62 14.21 -18.37
C LEU A 269 -16.68 14.17 -17.26
N LEU A 270 -16.47 13.35 -16.24
CA LEU A 270 -17.40 13.23 -15.11
C LEU A 270 -17.46 14.53 -14.30
N SER A 271 -16.31 15.13 -14.01
CA SER A 271 -16.24 16.40 -13.27
C SER A 271 -16.89 17.56 -14.04
N SER A 272 -16.69 17.62 -15.36
CA SER A 272 -17.35 18.59 -16.23
C SER A 272 -18.86 18.37 -16.30
N ALA A 273 -19.32 17.12 -16.36
CA ALA A 273 -20.76 16.81 -16.32
C ALA A 273 -21.42 17.26 -15.00
N PHE A 274 -20.78 16.98 -13.85
CA PHE A 274 -21.27 17.46 -12.55
C PHE A 274 -21.26 18.98 -12.44
N PHE A 275 -20.24 19.64 -12.98
CA PHE A 275 -20.18 21.10 -12.99
C PHE A 275 -21.29 21.72 -13.84
N ILE A 276 -21.60 21.13 -15.00
CA ILE A 276 -22.73 21.55 -15.84
C ILE A 276 -24.05 21.40 -15.08
N LEU A 277 -24.27 20.27 -14.40
CA LEU A 277 -25.46 20.08 -13.55
C LEU A 277 -25.55 21.12 -12.44
N TYR A 278 -24.43 21.49 -11.83
CA TYR A 278 -24.38 22.56 -10.83
C TYR A 278 -24.75 23.92 -11.42
N LEU A 279 -24.22 24.27 -12.59
CA LEU A 279 -24.53 25.52 -13.28
C LEU A 279 -26.01 25.60 -13.67
N ASP A 280 -26.59 24.49 -14.14
CA ASP A 280 -28.01 24.39 -14.48
C ASP A 280 -28.90 24.56 -13.23
N ALA A 281 -28.58 23.85 -12.14
CA ALA A 281 -29.28 24.02 -10.87
C ALA A 281 -29.20 25.47 -10.35
N ARG A 282 -28.04 26.12 -10.49
CA ARG A 282 -27.86 27.52 -10.12
C ARG A 282 -28.68 28.47 -11.00
N TYR A 283 -28.75 28.20 -12.31
CA TYR A 283 -29.56 28.97 -13.25
C TYR A 283 -31.04 28.89 -12.89
N LEU A 284 -31.55 27.70 -12.59
CA LEU A 284 -32.93 27.48 -12.13
C LEU A 284 -33.25 28.26 -10.85
N ILE A 285 -32.34 28.27 -9.88
CA ILE A 285 -32.52 29.00 -8.61
C ILE A 285 -32.50 30.53 -8.82
N LEU A 286 -31.59 31.04 -9.66
CA LEU A 286 -31.45 32.49 -9.90
C LEU A 286 -32.56 33.06 -10.78
N TRP A 287 -33.21 32.25 -11.63
CA TRP A 287 -34.36 32.64 -12.44
C TRP A 287 -35.64 32.82 -11.60
N GLU A 288 -35.74 32.19 -10.43
CA GLU A 288 -36.95 32.14 -9.60
C GLU A 288 -37.04 33.30 -8.56
N ASN A 289 -36.44 34.45 -8.86
CA ASN A 289 -36.47 35.64 -7.99
C ASN A 289 -37.58 36.64 -8.37
N SER A 290 -38.79 36.14 -8.67
CA SER A 290 -40.01 36.95 -8.71
C SER A 290 -41.12 36.35 -7.84
N GLY A 291 -41.01 36.57 -6.52
CA GLY A 291 -42.14 36.55 -5.58
C GLY A 291 -42.59 35.19 -5.04
N VAL A 292 -42.71 35.10 -3.71
CA VAL A 292 -43.16 33.91 -2.95
C VAL A 292 -44.56 33.43 -3.35
N TRP A 293 -45.42 34.32 -3.86
CA TRP A 293 -46.79 34.00 -4.27
C TRP A 293 -46.91 33.36 -5.67
N ALA A 294 -45.88 33.46 -6.52
CA ALA A 294 -45.82 32.70 -7.77
C ALA A 294 -45.51 31.21 -7.51
N LYS A 295 -44.71 30.92 -6.47
CA LYS A 295 -44.25 29.57 -6.10
C LYS A 295 -45.36 28.58 -5.76
N LEU A 296 -46.48 29.01 -5.19
CA LEU A 296 -47.56 28.10 -4.80
C LEU A 296 -48.48 27.70 -5.97
N LYS A 297 -48.48 28.47 -7.06
CA LYS A 297 -49.34 28.20 -8.22
C LYS A 297 -48.67 27.27 -9.24
N ASP A 298 -47.34 27.31 -9.34
CA ASP A 298 -46.57 26.50 -10.30
C ASP A 298 -46.17 25.11 -9.80
N ILE A 299 -46.15 24.87 -8.48
CA ILE A 299 -45.90 23.51 -7.93
C ILE A 299 -46.99 22.50 -8.37
N PHE A 300 -48.20 22.97 -8.67
CA PHE A 300 -49.35 22.09 -8.97
C PHE A 300 -49.87 22.14 -10.40
N VAL A 301 -49.44 23.08 -11.26
CA VAL A 301 -50.19 23.33 -12.51
C VAL A 301 -49.40 23.18 -13.82
N VAL A 302 -48.21 23.74 -14.07
CA VAL A 302 -47.58 23.57 -15.41
C VAL A 302 -46.05 23.72 -15.36
N HIS A 303 -45.32 22.61 -15.47
CA HIS A 303 -44.03 22.41 -16.18
C HIS A 303 -43.23 21.25 -15.58
N HIS A 304 -43.73 20.03 -15.77
CA HIS A 304 -42.86 18.85 -15.84
C HIS A 304 -42.19 18.84 -17.22
N GLY A 305 -41.09 19.59 -17.33
CA GLY A 305 -40.11 19.44 -18.41
C GLY A 305 -39.26 18.21 -18.12
N ASN A 306 -39.75 17.05 -18.55
CA ASN A 306 -39.01 15.80 -18.69
C ASN A 306 -37.62 16.10 -19.30
N ILE A 307 -36.54 15.48 -18.80
CA ILE A 307 -35.16 15.59 -19.34
C ILE A 307 -35.09 15.15 -20.83
N PHE A 308 -36.17 14.60 -21.38
CA PHE A 308 -36.34 14.13 -22.76
C PHE A 308 -37.51 14.78 -23.52
N ALA A 309 -38.11 15.88 -23.03
CA ALA A 309 -39.22 16.53 -23.72
C ALA A 309 -38.75 17.38 -24.93
N PHE A 310 -39.42 17.22 -26.06
CA PHE A 310 -39.09 17.79 -27.38
C PHE A 310 -39.20 19.33 -27.47
N GLU A 311 -39.76 19.99 -26.45
CA GLU A 311 -39.93 21.45 -26.35
C GLU A 311 -38.91 22.13 -25.42
N TRP A 312 -37.76 21.49 -25.17
CA TRP A 312 -36.63 22.12 -24.49
C TRP A 312 -36.11 23.28 -25.35
N LYS A 313 -36.27 24.54 -24.89
CA LYS A 313 -35.55 25.67 -25.51
C LYS A 313 -34.06 25.30 -25.51
N PRO A 314 -33.39 25.27 -26.67
CA PRO A 314 -32.01 24.86 -26.70
C PRO A 314 -31.20 25.95 -25.98
N ASN A 315 -30.33 25.49 -25.09
CA ASN A 315 -29.02 26.11 -24.81
C ASN A 315 -28.75 26.82 -23.47
N PRO A 316 -29.07 26.26 -22.28
CA PRO A 316 -28.14 26.45 -21.17
C PRO A 316 -26.76 25.89 -21.55
N PHE A 317 -26.71 24.81 -22.34
CA PHE A 317 -25.45 24.24 -22.84
C PHE A 317 -24.71 25.14 -23.84
N SER A 318 -25.36 25.69 -24.90
CA SER A 318 -24.62 26.60 -25.77
C SER A 318 -24.22 27.86 -25.03
N TYR A 319 -25.02 28.39 -24.10
CA TYR A 319 -24.59 29.54 -23.30
C TYR A 319 -23.34 29.23 -22.45
N VAL A 320 -23.32 28.11 -21.72
CA VAL A 320 -22.15 27.63 -20.97
C VAL A 320 -20.95 27.38 -21.89
N TRP A 321 -21.19 26.80 -23.06
CA TRP A 321 -20.17 26.56 -24.07
C TRP A 321 -19.64 27.88 -24.62
N ASP A 322 -20.49 28.84 -24.99
CA ASP A 322 -20.14 30.12 -25.62
C ASP A 322 -19.40 31.04 -24.63
N GLN A 323 -19.81 31.06 -23.35
CA GLN A 323 -19.10 31.73 -22.25
C GLN A 323 -17.81 30.99 -21.83
N GLY A 324 -17.63 29.74 -22.27
CA GLY A 324 -16.46 28.93 -21.99
C GLY A 324 -16.35 28.45 -20.54
N TRP A 325 -17.46 28.34 -19.80
CA TRP A 325 -17.51 27.85 -18.41
C TRP A 325 -17.38 26.32 -18.36
N ILE A 326 -16.24 25.83 -18.85
CA ILE A 326 -15.89 24.41 -18.81
C ILE A 326 -15.07 24.17 -17.55
N PHE A 327 -15.45 23.15 -16.78
CA PHE A 327 -14.70 22.82 -15.58
C PHE A 327 -13.23 22.49 -15.90
N TRP A 328 -12.30 23.01 -15.11
CA TRP A 328 -10.85 22.95 -15.33
C TRP A 328 -10.28 23.74 -16.52
N SER A 329 -11.07 24.63 -17.13
CA SER A 329 -10.55 25.57 -18.13
C SER A 329 -9.75 26.72 -17.48
N LEU A 330 -8.95 27.42 -18.28
CA LEU A 330 -8.19 28.57 -17.79
C LEU A 330 -9.08 29.75 -17.40
N ASN A 331 -10.24 29.92 -18.06
CA ASN A 331 -11.17 31.04 -17.88
C ASN A 331 -12.16 30.90 -16.71
N GLU A 332 -12.26 29.70 -16.10
CA GLU A 332 -13.26 29.40 -15.07
C GLU A 332 -12.74 29.66 -13.65
N ARG A 333 -13.39 30.58 -12.93
CA ARG A 333 -12.98 31.05 -11.60
C ARG A 333 -13.05 29.97 -10.52
N TYR A 334 -14.04 29.09 -10.58
CA TYR A 334 -14.20 28.04 -9.57
C TYR A 334 -13.09 26.98 -9.70
N SER A 335 -12.54 26.80 -10.90
CA SER A 335 -11.47 25.83 -11.17
C SER A 335 -10.21 26.13 -10.37
N ALA A 336 -9.77 27.38 -10.28
CA ALA A 336 -8.58 27.76 -9.51
C ALA A 336 -8.78 27.57 -7.99
N VAL A 337 -9.95 27.94 -7.46
CA VAL A 337 -10.27 27.75 -6.03
C VAL A 337 -10.32 26.26 -5.68
N ILE A 338 -10.97 25.46 -6.53
CA ILE A 338 -11.05 24.01 -6.35
C ILE A 338 -9.67 23.36 -6.49
N ALA A 339 -8.83 23.82 -7.43
CA ALA A 339 -7.45 23.35 -7.57
C ALA A 339 -6.64 23.52 -6.28
N VAL A 340 -6.72 24.71 -5.65
CA VAL A 340 -6.07 24.97 -4.36
C VAL A 340 -6.66 24.07 -3.27
N ALA A 341 -7.99 23.93 -3.21
CA ALA A 341 -8.65 23.07 -2.22
C ALA A 341 -8.20 21.61 -2.34
N ILE A 342 -8.08 21.06 -3.56
CA ILE A 342 -7.61 19.69 -3.80
C ILE A 342 -6.16 19.50 -3.34
N ILE A 343 -5.28 20.49 -3.59
CA ILE A 343 -3.90 20.46 -3.10
C ILE A 343 -3.86 20.49 -1.57
N LEU A 344 -4.66 21.33 -0.92
CA LEU A 344 -4.75 21.38 0.54
C LEU A 344 -5.28 20.07 1.13
N ILE A 345 -6.30 19.47 0.50
CA ILE A 345 -6.81 18.14 0.86
C ILE A 345 -5.68 17.11 0.70
N TYR A 346 -4.89 17.16 -0.37
CA TYR A 346 -3.75 16.25 -0.53
C TYR A 346 -2.73 16.42 0.60
N LEU A 347 -2.36 17.65 0.95
CA LEU A 347 -1.41 17.91 2.03
C LEU A 347 -1.95 17.42 3.39
N ALA A 348 -3.24 17.62 3.66
CA ALA A 348 -3.90 17.12 4.85
C ALA A 348 -3.94 15.59 4.88
N VAL A 349 -4.37 14.94 3.80
CA VAL A 349 -4.37 13.47 3.65
C VAL A 349 -2.96 12.91 3.76
N TYR A 350 -1.96 13.62 3.21
CA TYR A 350 -0.57 13.22 3.33
C TYR A 350 -0.10 13.23 4.78
N ALA A 351 -0.30 14.34 5.49
CA ALA A 351 0.13 14.49 6.88
C ALA A 351 -0.63 13.55 7.84
N LEU A 352 -1.95 13.42 7.67
CA LEU A 352 -2.81 12.67 8.60
C LEU A 352 -2.83 11.17 8.32
N PHE A 353 -2.57 10.74 7.07
CA PHE A 353 -2.78 9.35 6.66
C PHE A 353 -1.63 8.75 5.85
N LEU A 354 -1.24 9.35 4.71
CA LEU A 354 -0.28 8.69 3.82
C LEU A 354 1.12 8.58 4.43
N GLN A 355 1.59 9.62 5.10
CA GLN A 355 2.89 9.63 5.77
C GLN A 355 2.97 8.59 6.91
N PRO A 356 2.04 8.56 7.90
CA PRO A 356 2.14 7.63 9.02
C PRO A 356 1.88 6.16 8.63
N PHE A 357 0.97 5.88 7.69
CA PHE A 357 0.53 4.50 7.43
C PHE A 357 1.11 3.88 6.14
N LEU A 358 1.29 4.66 5.07
CA LEU A 358 1.67 4.14 3.75
C LEU A 358 3.11 4.49 3.34
N GLY A 359 3.74 5.46 4.00
CA GLY A 359 5.07 5.97 3.64
C GLY A 359 6.15 4.89 3.60
N ASP A 360 6.18 4.03 4.62
CA ASP A 360 7.19 2.97 4.75
C ASP A 360 6.95 1.82 3.77
N ALA A 361 5.68 1.45 3.53
CA ALA A 361 5.30 0.46 2.53
C ALA A 361 5.73 0.91 1.12
N ALA A 362 5.49 2.17 0.76
CA ALA A 362 5.91 2.74 -0.51
C ALA A 362 7.44 2.63 -0.71
N ARG A 363 8.22 2.91 0.33
CA ARG A 363 9.69 2.82 0.31
C ARG A 363 10.16 1.35 0.26
N TYR A 364 9.55 0.47 1.05
CA TYR A 364 9.91 -0.95 1.13
C TYR A 364 9.49 -1.75 -0.09
N PHE A 365 8.49 -1.37 -0.88
CA PHE A 365 8.14 -2.12 -2.10
C PHE A 365 8.77 -1.58 -3.38
N ARG A 366 9.19 -0.30 -3.41
CA ARG A 366 9.81 0.31 -4.60
C ARG A 366 11.28 -0.10 -4.83
N PRO A 367 11.64 -0.71 -5.98
CA PRO A 367 12.98 -1.24 -6.27
C PRO A 367 13.98 -0.14 -6.69
N SER A 368 14.02 0.99 -5.97
CA SER A 368 15.00 2.05 -6.25
C SER A 368 16.36 1.75 -5.59
N PRO A 369 17.51 2.14 -6.18
CA PRO A 369 18.84 1.85 -5.63
C PRO A 369 19.00 2.29 -4.16
N GLY A 370 18.48 3.48 -3.81
CA GLY A 370 18.50 3.98 -2.43
C GLY A 370 17.70 3.12 -1.46
N ASN A 371 16.62 2.47 -1.91
CA ASN A 371 15.80 1.59 -1.08
C ASN A 371 16.41 0.20 -0.91
N VAL A 372 17.18 -0.29 -1.89
CA VAL A 372 17.82 -1.62 -1.82
C VAL A 372 18.77 -1.71 -0.63
N LEU A 373 19.56 -0.66 -0.38
CA LEU A 373 20.47 -0.59 0.77
C LEU A 373 19.71 -0.64 2.10
N VAL A 374 18.62 0.12 2.22
CA VAL A 374 17.81 0.13 3.44
C VAL A 374 17.15 -1.24 3.67
N ARG A 375 16.54 -1.84 2.63
CA ARG A 375 15.96 -3.20 2.74
C ARG A 375 17.02 -4.23 3.14
N ARG A 376 18.22 -4.14 2.57
CA ARG A 376 19.33 -5.03 2.93
C ARG A 376 19.68 -4.88 4.42
N ARG A 377 19.80 -3.64 4.92
CA ARG A 377 20.07 -3.38 6.35
C ARG A 377 18.96 -3.93 7.24
N ILE A 378 17.69 -3.70 6.90
CA ILE A 378 16.54 -4.24 7.65
C ILE A 378 16.60 -5.76 7.70
N ARG A 379 16.79 -6.43 6.55
CA ARG A 379 16.86 -7.90 6.51
C ARG A 379 18.06 -8.45 7.28
N THR A 380 19.23 -7.82 7.16
CA THR A 380 20.43 -8.22 7.92
C THR A 380 20.16 -8.11 9.42
N HIS A 381 19.66 -6.96 9.89
CA HIS A 381 19.37 -6.74 11.30
C HIS A 381 18.28 -7.69 11.83
N ALA A 382 17.24 -7.96 11.03
CA ALA A 382 16.19 -8.91 11.36
C ALA A 382 16.75 -10.33 11.56
N VAL A 383 17.59 -10.79 10.63
CA VAL A 383 18.20 -12.12 10.71
C VAL A 383 19.18 -12.21 11.89
N GLU A 384 19.99 -11.18 12.14
CA GLU A 384 20.90 -11.13 13.29
C GLU A 384 20.14 -11.15 14.64
N THR A 385 18.99 -10.46 14.71
CA THR A 385 18.13 -10.48 15.89
C THR A 385 17.56 -11.87 16.12
N LEU A 386 17.05 -12.51 15.07
CA LEU A 386 16.52 -13.87 15.16
C LEU A 386 17.61 -14.89 15.53
N GLU A 387 18.80 -14.76 14.95
CA GLU A 387 19.97 -15.59 15.26
C GLU A 387 20.39 -15.44 16.73
N ALA A 388 20.38 -14.22 17.27
CA ALA A 388 20.68 -13.96 18.67
C ALA A 388 19.69 -14.67 19.60
N LEU A 389 18.39 -14.65 19.28
CA LEU A 389 17.38 -15.37 20.07
C LEU A 389 17.59 -16.89 20.06
N HIS A 390 18.05 -17.46 18.94
CA HIS A 390 18.34 -18.90 18.85
C HIS A 390 19.61 -19.31 19.60
N LYS A 391 20.61 -18.42 19.66
CA LYS A 391 21.90 -18.67 20.34
C LYS A 391 21.89 -18.31 21.83
N TRP A 392 20.79 -17.75 22.32
CA TRP A 392 20.69 -17.22 23.69
C TRP A 392 20.81 -18.28 24.79
N GLY A 393 20.41 -19.52 24.50
CA GLY A 393 20.56 -20.67 25.41
C GLY A 393 19.51 -20.78 26.51
N THR A 394 18.84 -19.69 26.91
CA THR A 394 17.70 -19.75 27.85
C THR A 394 16.35 -19.94 27.15
N TYR A 395 16.26 -19.61 25.86
CA TYR A 395 15.07 -19.78 25.06
C TYR A 395 15.03 -21.17 24.42
N ASP A 396 13.86 -21.80 24.46
CA ASP A 396 13.56 -23.03 23.74
C ASP A 396 12.29 -22.94 22.88
N ARG A 397 11.64 -21.76 22.91
CA ARG A 397 10.47 -21.42 22.10
C ARG A 397 10.54 -19.96 21.70
N VAL A 398 10.35 -19.69 20.41
CA VAL A 398 10.25 -18.35 19.83
C VAL A 398 8.90 -18.19 19.15
N ILE A 399 8.18 -17.12 19.48
CA ILE A 399 6.92 -16.71 18.83
C ILE A 399 7.21 -15.42 18.08
N VAL A 400 6.92 -15.38 16.78
CA VAL A 400 7.07 -14.15 15.98
C VAL A 400 5.69 -13.56 15.73
N VAL A 401 5.46 -12.35 16.26
CA VAL A 401 4.22 -11.58 16.05
C VAL A 401 4.53 -10.41 15.15
N ALA A 402 3.98 -10.40 13.94
CA ALA A 402 4.27 -9.39 12.95
C ALA A 402 3.00 -8.62 12.55
N HIS A 403 3.12 -7.31 12.39
CA HIS A 403 2.01 -6.43 12.00
C HIS A 403 2.32 -5.64 10.73
N SER A 404 1.32 -5.51 9.84
CA SER A 404 1.40 -4.69 8.62
C SER A 404 2.65 -5.01 7.78
N LEU A 405 3.42 -4.02 7.30
CA LEU A 405 4.68 -4.26 6.57
C LEU A 405 5.67 -5.17 7.32
N GLY A 406 5.61 -5.19 8.66
CA GLY A 406 6.40 -6.06 9.50
C GLY A 406 6.16 -7.54 9.21
N THR A 407 5.00 -7.94 8.69
CA THR A 407 4.74 -9.33 8.28
C THR A 407 5.61 -9.75 7.09
N VAL A 408 5.89 -8.82 6.16
CA VAL A 408 6.77 -9.08 5.02
C VAL A 408 8.22 -9.15 5.48
N VAL A 409 8.63 -8.25 6.38
CA VAL A 409 9.97 -8.29 6.98
C VAL A 409 10.19 -9.57 7.77
N ALA A 410 9.22 -9.98 8.60
CA ALA A 410 9.27 -11.21 9.37
C ALA A 410 9.28 -12.45 8.48
N TYR A 411 8.46 -12.49 7.42
CA TYR A 411 8.47 -13.57 6.43
C TYR A 411 9.86 -13.70 5.76
N ASP A 412 10.44 -12.57 5.33
CA ASP A 412 11.79 -12.52 4.75
C ASP A 412 12.88 -12.97 5.74
N MET A 413 12.77 -12.53 7.00
CA MET A 413 13.66 -12.90 8.09
C MET A 413 13.64 -14.40 8.35
N LEU A 414 12.45 -14.99 8.50
CA LEU A 414 12.28 -16.41 8.80
C LEU A 414 12.83 -17.28 7.66
N ARG A 415 12.46 -17.01 6.40
CA ARG A 415 12.98 -17.81 5.26
C ARG A 415 14.49 -17.69 5.11
N THR A 416 15.05 -16.48 5.31
CA THR A 416 16.48 -16.23 5.14
C THR A 416 17.29 -16.90 6.25
N TYR A 417 16.83 -16.80 7.50
CA TYR A 417 17.51 -17.43 8.62
C TYR A 417 17.40 -18.95 8.56
N PHE A 418 16.22 -19.50 8.25
CA PHE A 418 16.02 -20.94 8.12
C PHE A 418 16.92 -21.55 7.04
N SER A 419 17.04 -20.89 5.87
CA SER A 419 17.96 -21.32 4.82
C SER A 419 19.44 -21.32 5.22
N ARG A 420 19.84 -20.63 6.29
CA ARG A 420 21.22 -20.67 6.82
C ARG A 420 21.44 -21.84 7.78
N VAL A 421 20.39 -22.28 8.48
CA VAL A 421 20.51 -23.27 9.56
C VAL A 421 19.98 -24.65 9.18
N ASN A 422 19.12 -24.77 8.17
CA ASN A 422 18.41 -26.02 7.81
C ASN A 422 19.34 -27.24 7.65
N LYS A 423 20.46 -27.08 6.94
CA LYS A 423 21.43 -28.18 6.72
C LYS A 423 22.22 -28.58 7.95
N ALA A 424 22.23 -27.74 8.99
CA ALA A 424 22.97 -27.95 10.21
C ALA A 424 22.08 -28.34 11.40
N LEU A 425 20.77 -28.51 11.16
CA LEU A 425 19.84 -29.07 12.13
C LEU A 425 20.18 -30.54 12.45
N PRO A 426 19.69 -31.08 13.58
CA PRO A 426 19.86 -32.50 13.88
C PRO A 426 19.36 -33.40 12.74
N SER A 427 20.00 -34.55 12.56
CA SER A 427 19.67 -35.47 11.47
C SER A 427 18.22 -35.92 11.57
N PRO A 428 17.46 -35.99 10.46
CA PRO A 428 16.11 -36.54 10.44
C PRO A 428 15.98 -37.90 11.13
N ALA A 429 17.02 -38.75 11.05
CA ALA A 429 17.06 -40.06 11.71
C ALA A 429 16.99 -39.96 13.24
N ASP A 430 17.56 -38.90 13.83
CA ASP A 430 17.49 -38.66 15.27
C ASP A 430 16.10 -38.14 15.68
N LEU A 431 15.31 -37.61 14.74
CA LEU A 431 14.03 -36.93 14.97
C LEU A 431 12.82 -37.83 14.68
N GLU A 432 13.04 -39.13 14.47
CA GLU A 432 11.97 -40.10 14.29
C GLU A 432 11.26 -40.42 15.62
N PRO A 433 9.94 -40.68 15.62
CA PRO A 433 9.04 -40.78 14.45
C PRO A 433 8.48 -39.43 13.96
N GLN A 434 8.79 -38.31 14.64
CA GLN A 434 8.15 -37.02 14.35
C GLN A 434 8.47 -36.51 12.95
N PHE A 435 9.69 -36.73 12.46
CA PHE A 435 10.09 -36.35 11.11
C PHE A 435 9.25 -37.06 10.05
N SER A 436 9.25 -38.40 10.01
CA SER A 436 8.51 -39.16 8.99
C SER A 436 7.01 -38.88 9.03
N SER A 437 6.42 -38.77 10.22
CA SER A 437 4.98 -38.51 10.37
C SER A 437 4.52 -37.20 9.70
N LEU A 438 5.37 -36.18 9.70
CA LEU A 438 5.09 -34.89 9.07
C LEU A 438 5.58 -34.82 7.62
N ASP A 439 6.66 -35.51 7.28
CA ASP A 439 7.23 -35.56 5.93
C ASP A 439 6.35 -36.34 4.93
N SER A 440 5.68 -37.38 5.42
CA SER A 440 4.72 -38.19 4.65
C SER A 440 3.30 -37.61 4.62
N PHE A 441 3.08 -36.46 5.26
CA PHE A 441 1.76 -35.88 5.38
C PHE A 441 1.25 -35.43 4.00
N GLU A 442 0.12 -35.98 3.55
CA GLU A 442 -0.48 -35.62 2.28
C GLU A 442 -1.38 -34.39 2.43
N PRO A 443 -1.08 -33.27 1.75
CA PRO A 443 -1.88 -32.05 1.86
C PRO A 443 -3.15 -32.16 1.01
N GLU A 444 -4.11 -32.98 1.45
CA GLU A 444 -5.46 -33.02 0.87
C GLU A 444 -6.31 -31.81 1.34
N LYS A 445 -7.59 -31.75 0.97
CA LYS A 445 -8.53 -30.72 1.46
C LYS A 445 -8.55 -30.76 3.00
N PRO A 446 -8.04 -29.74 3.71
CA PRO A 446 -7.92 -29.83 5.16
C PRO A 446 -9.28 -29.72 5.83
N SER A 447 -9.61 -30.67 6.70
CA SER A 447 -10.60 -30.47 7.76
C SER A 447 -9.98 -29.64 8.90
N VAL A 448 -10.81 -29.19 9.85
CA VAL A 448 -10.32 -28.45 11.02
C VAL A 448 -9.41 -29.34 11.87
N GLU A 449 -9.78 -30.61 12.02
CA GLU A 449 -9.05 -31.62 12.78
C GLU A 449 -7.69 -31.89 12.15
N THR A 450 -7.65 -32.21 10.86
CA THR A 450 -6.42 -32.51 10.11
C THR A 450 -5.47 -31.30 10.07
N SER A 451 -6.00 -30.08 9.99
CA SER A 451 -5.20 -28.86 10.09
C SER A 451 -4.56 -28.71 11.48
N ASN A 452 -5.31 -28.98 12.54
CA ASN A 452 -4.79 -28.94 13.91
C ASN A 452 -3.76 -30.04 14.18
N GLU A 453 -3.96 -31.24 13.63
CA GLU A 453 -3.00 -32.35 13.69
C GLU A 453 -1.68 -31.97 13.01
N PHE A 454 -1.72 -31.51 11.76
CA PHE A 454 -0.54 -31.05 11.03
C PHE A 454 0.24 -29.98 11.81
N ARG A 455 -0.48 -28.98 12.32
CA ARG A 455 0.08 -27.87 13.10
C ARG A 455 0.68 -28.32 14.43
N SER A 456 0.09 -29.32 15.08
CA SER A 456 0.61 -29.87 16.33
C SER A 456 1.83 -30.75 16.08
N ALA A 457 1.84 -31.55 15.01
CA ALA A 457 2.99 -32.34 14.56
C ALA A 457 4.21 -31.46 14.23
N GLY A 458 4.02 -30.38 13.46
CA GLY A 458 5.08 -29.41 13.18
C GLY A 458 5.72 -28.84 14.44
N ARG A 459 4.89 -28.47 15.41
CA ARG A 459 5.36 -27.96 16.71
C ARG A 459 6.10 -29.02 17.53
N GLN A 460 5.64 -30.28 17.49
CA GLN A 460 6.30 -31.39 18.18
C GLN A 460 7.69 -31.67 17.58
N LEU A 461 7.85 -31.57 16.26
CA LEU A 461 9.16 -31.70 15.60
C LEU A 461 10.14 -30.60 16.04
N ILE A 462 9.67 -29.36 16.21
CA ILE A 462 10.50 -28.28 16.76
C ILE A 462 10.93 -28.60 18.19
N ARG A 463 10.04 -29.17 19.01
CA ARG A 463 10.38 -29.59 20.38
C ARG A 463 11.42 -30.72 20.40
N SER A 464 11.37 -31.68 19.47
CA SER A 464 12.39 -32.73 19.38
C SER A 464 13.74 -32.17 18.94
N ILE A 465 13.77 -31.21 18.00
CA ILE A 465 14.97 -30.45 17.65
C ILE A 465 15.54 -29.71 18.88
N ALA A 466 14.69 -29.01 19.64
CA ALA A 466 15.10 -28.31 20.85
C ALA A 466 15.66 -29.28 21.90
N ALA A 467 15.02 -30.44 22.11
CA ALA A 467 15.46 -31.50 23.03
C ALA A 467 16.86 -32.06 22.69
N GLN A 468 17.25 -32.05 21.41
CA GLN A 468 18.57 -32.50 20.97
C GLN A 468 19.64 -31.40 20.97
N THR A 469 19.23 -30.15 21.18
CA THR A 469 20.08 -28.97 21.09
C THR A 469 20.07 -28.21 22.43
N VAL A 470 19.24 -27.17 22.54
CA VAL A 470 19.19 -26.24 23.68
C VAL A 470 18.62 -26.85 24.96
N ASN A 471 17.84 -27.92 24.85
CA ASN A 471 17.22 -28.64 25.98
C ASN A 471 17.89 -30.00 26.23
N SER A 472 18.99 -30.30 25.56
CA SER A 472 19.72 -31.54 25.79
C SER A 472 20.32 -31.57 27.19
N GLN A 473 20.42 -32.76 27.80
CA GLN A 473 21.20 -32.92 29.04
C GLN A 473 22.70 -32.80 28.78
N ASP A 474 23.13 -33.04 27.54
CA ASP A 474 24.51 -32.92 27.10
C ASP A 474 24.85 -31.46 26.80
N VAL A 475 25.62 -30.83 27.69
CA VAL A 475 26.03 -29.43 27.58
C VAL A 475 26.78 -29.14 26.27
N SER A 476 27.50 -30.14 25.72
CA SER A 476 28.21 -29.98 24.45
C SER A 476 27.28 -29.73 23.25
N ARG A 477 26.00 -30.12 23.37
CA ARG A 477 24.98 -29.95 22.32
C ARG A 477 24.28 -28.60 22.34
N HIS A 478 24.41 -27.81 23.41
CA HIS A 478 23.72 -26.51 23.52
C HIS A 478 24.23 -25.48 22.49
N GLY A 479 25.43 -25.68 21.94
CA GLY A 479 25.98 -24.85 20.86
C GLY A 479 25.63 -25.31 19.44
N ARG A 480 24.89 -26.42 19.29
CA ARG A 480 24.49 -26.91 17.96
C ARG A 480 23.44 -26.00 17.33
N PRO A 481 23.44 -25.84 16.00
CA PRO A 481 22.39 -25.10 15.30
C PRO A 481 21.00 -25.68 15.60
N THR A 482 20.03 -24.79 15.79
CA THR A 482 18.68 -25.16 16.22
C THR A 482 17.66 -24.26 15.55
N TRP A 483 16.42 -24.73 15.50
CA TRP A 483 15.26 -23.96 15.08
C TRP A 483 14.24 -23.94 16.21
N LEU A 484 13.87 -22.75 16.69
CA LEU A 484 13.02 -22.58 17.88
C LEU A 484 11.69 -21.85 17.58
N VAL A 485 11.48 -21.40 16.33
CA VAL A 485 10.28 -20.63 15.98
C VAL A 485 9.07 -21.54 15.84
N THR A 486 8.21 -21.60 16.85
CA THR A 486 7.03 -22.47 16.85
C THR A 486 5.81 -21.82 16.19
N ASP A 487 5.68 -20.50 16.32
CA ASP A 487 4.49 -19.77 15.90
C ASP A 487 4.87 -18.51 15.13
N PHE A 488 4.27 -18.34 13.96
CA PHE A 488 4.33 -17.12 13.15
C PHE A 488 2.92 -16.53 13.05
N ILE A 489 2.73 -15.38 13.69
CA ILE A 489 1.43 -14.72 13.82
C ILE A 489 1.46 -13.44 13.01
N THR A 490 0.59 -13.33 12.02
CA THR A 490 0.49 -12.14 11.16
C THR A 490 -0.78 -11.37 11.46
N LEU A 491 -0.64 -10.06 11.64
CA LEU A 491 -1.72 -9.11 11.94
C LEU A 491 -1.81 -8.08 10.81
N GLY A 492 -2.96 -7.96 10.16
CA GLY A 492 -3.17 -6.94 9.12
C GLY A 492 -2.20 -7.08 7.95
N SER A 493 -1.96 -8.32 7.51
CA SER A 493 -0.83 -8.64 6.63
C SER A 493 -1.04 -8.20 5.17
N PRO A 494 -0.20 -7.32 4.58
CA PRO A 494 -0.24 -6.99 3.15
C PRO A 494 0.15 -8.18 2.25
N LEU A 495 0.63 -9.30 2.81
CA LEU A 495 0.86 -10.55 2.08
C LEU A 495 -0.42 -11.07 1.39
N THR A 496 -1.61 -10.64 1.79
CA THR A 496 -2.88 -10.89 1.07
C THR A 496 -2.86 -10.34 -0.37
N HIS A 497 -1.92 -9.44 -0.67
CA HIS A 497 -1.65 -8.86 -1.98
C HIS A 497 -0.28 -9.25 -2.55
N ALA A 498 0.30 -10.37 -2.12
CA ALA A 498 1.65 -10.80 -2.52
C ALA A 498 1.85 -10.87 -4.04
N HIS A 499 0.87 -11.36 -4.81
CA HIS A 499 0.93 -11.35 -6.29
C HIS A 499 1.24 -9.97 -6.86
N TYR A 500 0.74 -8.90 -6.24
CA TYR A 500 0.90 -7.55 -6.77
C TYR A 500 2.11 -6.81 -6.19
N LEU A 501 2.45 -7.09 -4.94
CA LEU A 501 3.54 -6.44 -4.20
C LEU A 501 4.90 -7.11 -4.41
N MET A 502 4.93 -8.42 -4.61
CA MET A 502 6.16 -9.24 -4.59
C MET A 502 6.48 -9.90 -5.94
N CYS A 503 5.54 -9.94 -6.89
CA CYS A 503 5.74 -10.55 -8.21
C CYS A 503 5.82 -9.51 -9.33
N GLU A 504 6.38 -9.94 -10.46
CA GLU A 504 6.52 -9.12 -11.65
C GLU A 504 5.60 -9.62 -12.78
N GLY A 505 4.84 -8.71 -13.40
CA GLY A 505 3.90 -9.11 -14.43
C GLY A 505 3.02 -7.98 -14.94
N ARG A 506 2.61 -8.08 -16.21
CA ARG A 506 1.72 -7.12 -16.89
C ARG A 506 0.25 -7.55 -16.90
N THR A 507 -0.10 -8.74 -16.44
CA THR A 507 -1.47 -9.25 -16.35
C THR A 507 -1.64 -10.01 -15.03
N GLU A 508 -2.88 -10.19 -14.56
CA GLU A 508 -3.15 -10.98 -13.35
C GLU A 508 -2.64 -12.42 -13.48
N ALA A 509 -2.89 -13.05 -14.64
CA ALA A 509 -2.36 -14.37 -14.96
C ALA A 509 -0.82 -14.43 -14.89
N ALA A 510 -0.13 -13.39 -15.40
CA ALA A 510 1.34 -13.32 -15.34
C ALA A 510 1.85 -13.20 -13.90
N LEU A 511 1.18 -12.41 -13.05
CA LEU A 511 1.53 -12.27 -11.63
C LEU A 511 1.35 -13.59 -10.88
N VAL A 512 0.25 -14.29 -11.12
CA VAL A 512 -0.02 -15.61 -10.53
C VAL A 512 1.00 -16.64 -11.03
N SER A 513 1.36 -16.63 -12.32
CA SER A 513 2.39 -17.53 -12.85
C SER A 513 3.77 -17.23 -12.28
N ASP A 514 4.14 -15.95 -12.09
CA ASP A 514 5.41 -15.58 -11.46
C ASP A 514 5.45 -16.03 -10.00
N PHE A 515 4.36 -15.86 -9.26
CA PHE A 515 4.26 -16.37 -7.89
C PHE A 515 4.43 -17.89 -7.84
N ARG A 516 3.69 -18.65 -8.66
CA ARG A 516 3.81 -20.12 -8.74
C ARG A 516 5.22 -20.54 -9.11
N ARG A 517 5.85 -19.87 -10.07
CA ARG A 517 7.25 -20.11 -10.45
C ARG A 517 8.18 -19.93 -9.24
N ARG A 518 7.99 -18.88 -8.45
CA ARG A 518 8.81 -18.60 -7.24
C ARG A 518 8.55 -19.59 -6.09
N VAL A 519 7.33 -20.12 -5.96
CA VAL A 519 7.03 -21.21 -5.02
C VAL A 519 7.72 -22.49 -5.48
N ALA A 520 7.61 -22.86 -6.77
CA ALA A 520 8.26 -24.04 -7.34
C ALA A 520 9.80 -23.94 -7.30
N GLN A 521 10.35 -22.74 -7.47
CA GLN A 521 11.77 -22.45 -7.28
C GLN A 521 12.18 -22.29 -5.81
N ARG A 522 11.25 -22.50 -4.87
CA ARG A 522 11.45 -22.45 -3.42
C ARG A 522 11.92 -21.10 -2.89
N GLU A 523 11.75 -20.03 -3.67
CA GLU A 523 11.98 -18.65 -3.21
C GLU A 523 10.90 -18.23 -2.19
N PHE A 524 9.66 -18.67 -2.41
CA PHE A 524 8.51 -18.36 -1.55
C PHE A 524 8.00 -19.62 -0.84
N PRO A 525 8.44 -19.89 0.41
CA PRO A 525 7.89 -20.98 1.19
C PRO A 525 6.39 -20.78 1.51
N THR A 526 5.62 -21.85 1.38
CA THR A 526 4.17 -21.95 1.61
C THR A 526 3.84 -22.91 2.78
N CYS A 527 2.61 -22.89 3.27
CA CYS A 527 2.09 -23.74 4.34
C CYS A 527 0.90 -24.57 3.80
N PRO A 528 1.11 -25.83 3.39
CA PRO A 528 2.34 -26.61 3.49
C PRO A 528 3.30 -26.27 2.34
N PRO A 529 4.59 -26.63 2.44
CA PRO A 529 5.55 -26.42 1.36
C PRO A 529 5.23 -27.31 0.15
N GLU A 530 5.69 -26.91 -1.03
CA GLU A 530 5.51 -27.70 -2.25
C GLU A 530 6.46 -28.92 -2.24
N ARG A 531 5.88 -30.11 -2.43
CA ARG A 531 6.61 -31.38 -2.41
C ARG A 531 7.55 -31.48 -3.60
N GLN A 532 8.71 -32.10 -3.41
CA GLN A 532 9.63 -32.44 -4.52
C GLN A 532 9.23 -33.77 -5.16
N ASP A 533 9.48 -33.93 -6.46
CA ASP A 533 9.22 -35.19 -7.17
C ASP A 533 10.02 -36.37 -6.61
N ASP A 534 11.22 -36.10 -6.08
CA ASP A 534 12.15 -37.07 -5.48
C ASP A 534 12.30 -36.92 -3.94
N GLY A 535 11.43 -36.14 -3.30
CA GLY A 535 11.54 -35.77 -1.88
C GLY A 535 10.22 -35.75 -1.12
N GLY A 536 10.31 -35.53 0.19
CA GLY A 536 9.17 -35.37 1.08
C GLY A 536 8.72 -33.92 1.20
N LEU A 537 7.89 -33.65 2.21
CA LEU A 537 7.40 -32.31 2.54
C LEU A 537 8.48 -31.46 3.26
N LEU A 538 9.31 -32.11 4.06
CA LEU A 538 10.31 -31.52 4.94
C LEU A 538 11.74 -31.71 4.43
N GLY A 539 12.01 -32.85 3.81
CA GLY A 539 13.37 -33.21 3.45
C GLY A 539 13.52 -33.81 2.07
N PHE A 540 14.75 -33.80 1.60
CA PHE A 540 15.15 -34.45 0.35
C PHE A 540 16.38 -35.33 0.61
N LYS A 541 16.54 -36.36 -0.22
CA LYS A 541 17.72 -37.20 -0.16
C LYS A 541 18.87 -36.51 -0.89
N ASN A 542 19.92 -36.14 -0.18
CA ASN A 542 21.10 -35.57 -0.80
C ASN A 542 21.81 -36.65 -1.64
N ARG A 543 22.10 -36.32 -2.91
CA ARG A 543 22.72 -37.25 -3.87
C ARG A 543 24.17 -37.57 -3.52
N ASP A 544 24.88 -36.64 -2.88
CA ASP A 544 26.30 -36.78 -2.56
C ASP A 544 26.52 -37.53 -1.24
N SER A 545 25.75 -37.20 -0.20
CA SER A 545 25.88 -37.82 1.13
C SER A 545 24.99 -39.07 1.31
N GLY A 546 23.95 -39.22 0.49
CA GLY A 546 22.93 -40.27 0.62
C GLY A 546 21.98 -40.09 1.82
N GLN A 547 22.19 -39.06 2.64
CA GLN A 547 21.41 -38.76 3.84
C GLN A 547 20.19 -37.89 3.51
N ILE A 548 19.16 -37.97 4.34
CA ILE A 548 18.00 -37.07 4.27
C ILE A 548 18.39 -35.76 4.96
N GLU A 549 18.20 -34.64 4.27
CA GLU A 549 18.46 -33.29 4.79
C GLU A 549 17.19 -32.45 4.75
N PHE A 550 17.07 -31.50 5.69
CA PHE A 550 15.97 -30.54 5.67
C PHE A 550 16.05 -29.62 4.46
N ASP A 551 14.93 -29.53 3.74
CA ASP A 551 14.78 -28.58 2.67
C ASP A 551 14.60 -27.16 3.21
N HIS A 552 15.15 -26.16 2.53
CA HIS A 552 15.05 -24.76 2.91
C HIS A 552 13.62 -24.19 2.80
N ALA A 553 12.72 -24.82 2.03
CA ALA A 553 11.30 -24.43 1.98
C ALA A 553 10.46 -25.05 3.11
N ALA A 554 10.99 -26.03 3.85
CA ALA A 554 10.25 -26.81 4.87
C ALA A 554 9.77 -26.01 6.10
N LEU A 555 10.23 -24.77 6.25
CA LEU A 555 9.97 -23.88 7.37
C LEU A 555 8.51 -23.90 7.87
N PHE A 556 7.55 -23.69 6.97
CA PHE A 556 6.14 -23.53 7.33
C PHE A 556 5.36 -24.86 7.40
N ALA A 557 6.02 -26.01 7.20
CA ALA A 557 5.48 -27.28 7.65
C ALA A 557 5.64 -27.45 9.17
N MET A 558 6.75 -26.93 9.72
CA MET A 558 7.07 -27.05 11.15
C MET A 558 6.50 -25.88 11.96
N THR A 559 6.46 -24.69 11.37
CA THR A 559 6.03 -23.46 12.04
C THR A 559 4.52 -23.24 11.89
N ARG A 560 3.81 -23.05 13.01
CA ARG A 560 2.38 -22.72 13.00
C ARG A 560 2.15 -21.30 12.48
N TRP A 561 1.59 -21.17 11.28
CA TRP A 561 1.20 -19.86 10.74
C TRP A 561 -0.26 -19.54 11.06
N THR A 562 -0.49 -18.53 11.89
CA THR A 562 -1.83 -17.97 12.16
C THR A 562 -1.92 -16.54 11.63
N ASN A 563 -2.95 -16.24 10.85
CA ASN A 563 -3.18 -14.90 10.32
C ASN A 563 -4.49 -14.33 10.89
N LEU A 564 -4.41 -13.20 11.60
CA LEU A 564 -5.58 -12.48 12.08
C LEU A 564 -5.84 -11.28 11.17
N TYR A 565 -7.08 -11.15 10.72
CA TYR A 565 -7.49 -10.04 9.86
C TYR A 565 -8.89 -9.52 10.18
N PHE A 566 -9.08 -8.20 10.09
CA PHE A 566 -10.41 -7.63 10.11
C PHE A 566 -11.02 -7.75 8.71
N PRO A 567 -12.19 -8.38 8.54
CA PRO A 567 -12.84 -8.46 7.23
C PRO A 567 -13.14 -7.06 6.68
N MET A 568 -12.74 -6.83 5.43
CA MET A 568 -13.06 -5.61 4.70
C MET A 568 -14.41 -5.79 3.99
N LYS A 569 -15.40 -4.94 4.31
CA LYS A 569 -16.68 -4.94 3.59
C LYS A 569 -16.76 -3.84 2.53
N GLN A 570 -16.39 -2.60 2.90
CA GLN A 570 -16.46 -1.44 2.00
C GLN A 570 -15.33 -0.45 2.28
N LEU A 571 -14.57 -0.08 1.25
CA LEU A 571 -13.56 1.01 1.25
C LEU A 571 -12.63 1.09 2.49
N LEU A 572 -12.99 1.85 3.54
CA LEU A 572 -12.20 2.00 4.78
C LEU A 572 -12.87 1.39 6.03
N TRP A 573 -14.00 0.69 5.86
CA TRP A 573 -14.69 -0.04 6.93
C TRP A 573 -14.13 -1.46 7.04
N GLY A 574 -13.28 -1.66 8.05
CA GLY A 574 -12.43 -2.83 8.27
C GLY A 574 -10.94 -2.54 8.06
N ASP A 575 -10.17 -3.59 7.78
CA ASP A 575 -8.76 -3.47 7.40
C ASP A 575 -8.60 -3.62 5.89
N ALA A 576 -8.28 -2.53 5.20
CA ALA A 576 -8.03 -2.53 3.77
C ALA A 576 -6.70 -3.22 3.40
N ILE A 577 -5.71 -3.21 4.29
CA ILE A 577 -4.35 -3.72 4.03
C ILE A 577 -4.30 -5.24 4.29
N GLY A 578 -4.94 -5.68 5.37
CA GLY A 578 -5.00 -7.07 5.80
C GLY A 578 -6.05 -7.90 5.05
N GLY A 579 -5.91 -9.21 5.11
CA GLY A 579 -6.90 -10.14 4.57
C GLY A 579 -6.46 -11.59 4.72
N PRO A 580 -7.26 -12.55 4.20
CA PRO A 580 -6.93 -13.97 4.29
C PRO A 580 -5.69 -14.31 3.45
N LEU A 581 -4.82 -15.14 4.00
CA LEU A 581 -3.55 -15.58 3.40
C LEU A 581 -3.60 -17.00 2.86
N ALA A 582 -4.51 -17.85 3.35
CA ALA A 582 -4.55 -19.27 3.01
C ALA A 582 -4.75 -19.53 1.51
N GLY A 583 -5.47 -18.64 0.83
CA GLY A 583 -5.66 -18.71 -0.62
C GLY A 583 -4.40 -18.42 -1.45
N ILE A 584 -3.34 -17.85 -0.86
CA ILE A 584 -2.09 -17.49 -1.55
C ILE A 584 -0.92 -18.33 -1.03
N PHE A 585 -0.73 -18.38 0.29
CA PHE A 585 0.41 -19.06 0.92
C PHE A 585 0.12 -20.50 1.33
N GLY A 586 -1.08 -21.02 1.07
CA GLY A 586 -1.41 -22.42 1.29
C GLY A 586 -2.45 -22.65 2.39
N ARG A 587 -3.15 -23.78 2.29
CA ARG A 587 -4.39 -24.05 3.04
C ARG A 587 -4.21 -24.31 4.54
N TYR A 588 -2.97 -24.47 5.01
CA TYR A 588 -2.66 -24.77 6.42
C TYR A 588 -2.32 -23.50 7.22
N VAL A 589 -2.31 -22.34 6.57
CA VAL A 589 -2.38 -21.04 7.25
C VAL A 589 -3.75 -20.90 7.91
N LYS A 590 -3.79 -20.77 9.25
CA LYS A 590 -5.04 -20.56 10.00
C LYS A 590 -5.44 -19.09 9.90
N ASP A 591 -6.29 -18.79 8.92
CA ASP A 591 -6.94 -17.49 8.77
C ASP A 591 -8.06 -17.32 9.82
N VAL A 592 -7.95 -16.29 10.65
CA VAL A 592 -8.92 -15.95 11.70
C VAL A 592 -9.46 -14.56 11.43
N ALA A 593 -10.72 -14.50 10.99
CA ALA A 593 -11.46 -13.25 10.92
C ALA A 593 -11.76 -12.76 12.34
N ILE A 594 -11.39 -11.53 12.64
CA ILE A 594 -11.61 -10.91 13.96
C ILE A 594 -12.57 -9.72 13.88
N SER A 595 -13.21 -9.43 15.01
CA SER A 595 -14.11 -8.29 15.23
C SER A 595 -13.74 -7.62 16.56
N THR A 596 -14.01 -6.33 16.67
CA THR A 596 -13.82 -5.59 17.92
C THR A 596 -14.96 -5.78 18.90
N CYS A 597 -16.16 -6.15 18.44
CA CYS A 597 -17.33 -6.34 19.29
C CYS A 597 -18.20 -7.51 18.83
N GLU A 598 -19.10 -7.95 19.73
CA GLU A 598 -20.18 -8.90 19.46
C GLU A 598 -21.53 -8.23 19.75
N PRO A 599 -22.47 -8.18 18.78
CA PRO A 599 -22.34 -8.64 17.40
C PRO A 599 -21.32 -7.80 16.60
N PRO A 600 -20.76 -8.32 15.49
CA PRO A 600 -19.75 -7.61 14.71
C PRO A 600 -20.28 -6.28 14.18
N SER A 601 -19.65 -5.18 14.58
CA SER A 601 -19.97 -3.83 14.08
C SER A 601 -18.83 -3.28 13.23
N GLU A 602 -19.19 -2.39 12.30
CA GLU A 602 -18.28 -1.87 11.29
C GLU A 602 -17.58 -0.63 11.82
N LEU A 603 -16.31 -0.79 12.18
CA LEU A 603 -15.48 0.33 12.60
C LEU A 603 -14.65 0.85 11.44
N PHE A 604 -14.55 2.17 11.37
CA PHE A 604 -13.71 2.87 10.42
C PHE A 604 -12.24 2.61 10.78
N PHE A 605 -11.47 2.11 9.82
CA PHE A 605 -10.02 1.94 9.89
C PHE A 605 -9.53 1.11 11.10
N THR A 606 -9.71 -0.21 11.06
CA THR A 606 -9.31 -1.12 12.16
C THR A 606 -7.87 -1.63 12.07
N HIS A 607 -7.07 -1.15 11.11
CA HIS A 607 -5.73 -1.68 10.85
C HIS A 607 -4.76 -1.60 12.04
N THR A 608 -4.96 -0.66 12.97
CA THR A 608 -4.15 -0.51 14.20
C THR A 608 -4.83 -1.07 15.44
N ALA A 609 -6.03 -1.62 15.32
CA ALA A 609 -6.86 -2.04 16.46
C ALA A 609 -6.54 -3.45 16.99
N TYR A 610 -5.66 -4.21 16.33
CA TYR A 610 -5.37 -5.62 16.61
C TYR A 610 -5.02 -5.94 18.08
N TRP A 611 -4.37 -5.01 18.77
CA TRP A 611 -4.00 -5.13 20.19
C TRP A 611 -4.52 -3.94 21.02
N SER A 612 -5.46 -3.16 20.48
CA SER A 612 -6.03 -2.03 21.21
C SER A 612 -7.09 -2.54 22.19
N CYS A 613 -6.88 -2.24 23.47
CA CYS A 613 -7.87 -2.45 24.54
C CYS A 613 -8.80 -1.24 24.71
N GLU A 614 -8.64 -0.17 23.92
CA GLU A 614 -9.51 1.02 23.94
C GLU A 614 -10.78 0.82 23.09
N MET A 615 -10.83 -0.27 22.32
CA MET A 615 -11.97 -0.61 21.47
C MET A 615 -13.19 -1.03 22.31
N PRO A 616 -14.42 -0.95 21.76
CA PRO A 616 -15.61 -1.47 22.43
C PRO A 616 -15.40 -2.92 22.87
N GLY A 617 -15.71 -3.27 24.13
CA GLY A 617 -15.43 -4.59 24.70
C GLY A 617 -14.08 -4.70 25.45
N GLY A 618 -13.23 -3.67 25.39
CA GLY A 618 -12.04 -3.57 26.22
C GLY A 618 -11.07 -4.75 26.04
N ARG A 619 -10.67 -5.36 27.16
CA ARG A 619 -9.78 -6.54 27.21
C ARG A 619 -10.48 -7.87 26.88
N GLU A 620 -11.80 -7.89 26.98
CA GLU A 620 -12.64 -9.06 26.67
C GLU A 620 -13.12 -9.06 25.22
N ALA A 621 -12.74 -8.03 24.46
CA ALA A 621 -13.10 -7.93 23.06
C ALA A 621 -12.60 -9.15 22.25
N PRO A 622 -13.39 -9.63 21.26
CA PRO A 622 -13.09 -10.87 20.55
C PRO A 622 -11.72 -10.89 19.87
N HIS A 623 -11.25 -9.75 19.35
CA HIS A 623 -9.92 -9.63 18.74
C HIS A 623 -8.78 -9.88 19.73
N ILE A 624 -8.91 -9.42 20.98
CA ILE A 624 -7.92 -9.66 22.04
C ILE A 624 -7.91 -11.13 22.44
N GLY A 625 -9.10 -11.72 22.62
CA GLY A 625 -9.24 -13.16 22.89
C GLY A 625 -8.58 -14.02 21.82
N LYS A 626 -8.82 -13.70 20.54
CA LYS A 626 -8.19 -14.40 19.40
C LYS A 626 -6.69 -14.18 19.29
N LEU A 627 -6.19 -12.99 19.64
CA LEU A 627 -4.74 -12.74 19.70
C LEU A 627 -4.07 -13.58 20.80
N ARG A 628 -4.69 -13.68 21.99
CA ARG A 628 -4.23 -14.54 23.09
C ARG A 628 -4.23 -16.02 22.68
N GLU A 629 -5.30 -16.49 22.05
CA GLU A 629 -5.42 -17.86 21.51
C GLU A 629 -4.31 -18.15 20.47
N ALA A 630 -4.04 -17.19 19.59
CA ALA A 630 -3.01 -17.34 18.55
C ALA A 630 -1.59 -17.42 19.14
N MET A 631 -1.26 -16.57 20.13
CA MET A 631 0.04 -16.58 20.80
C MET A 631 0.27 -17.82 21.66
N ASN A 632 -0.80 -18.35 22.29
CA ASN A 632 -0.75 -19.55 23.12
C ASN A 632 0.47 -19.56 24.07
N LEU A 633 0.63 -18.50 24.89
CA LEU A 633 1.79 -18.36 25.78
C LEU A 633 1.89 -19.51 26.80
N GLU A 634 0.74 -20.02 27.23
CA GLU A 634 0.62 -21.14 28.17
C GLU A 634 1.07 -22.48 27.56
N ASP A 635 1.22 -22.54 26.25
CA ASP A 635 1.55 -23.77 25.52
C ASP A 635 0.58 -24.93 25.83
N LYS A 636 -0.72 -24.63 25.80
CA LYS A 636 -1.78 -25.62 25.87
C LYS A 636 -1.97 -26.35 24.53
#